data_AF-E3KH24-F1
#
_entry.id   AF-E3KH24-F1
#
_cell.length_a   1.000
_cell.length_b   1.000
_cell.length_c   1.000
_cell.angle_alpha   90.00
_cell.angle_beta   90.00
_cell.angle_gamma   90.00
#
_symmetry.space_group_name_H-M   'P 1'
#
loop_
_entity.id
_entity.type
_entity.pdbx_description
1 polymer ?
#
loop_
_entity_poly.entity_id
_entity_poly.type
_entity_poly.pdbx_seq_one_letter_code
_entity_poly.pdbx_strand_id
1 'polypeptide(L)'
;MGETAGIQDGQQGPSDGDGPTLLRRIQELKEAIEHQSQMGMTDQRAKQLTASHIAALDKYNTCKEHTQSLMKAIASVEGKTLTEVFERFGLDSSD
;
A
#
# COMPACT_ATOMS: atom_id res chain seq x y z
N MET A 1 34.81 -38.44 -13.45
CA MET A 1 33.86 -39.11 -14.37
C MET A 1 32.62 -39.36 -13.54
N GLY A 2 31.52 -38.62 -13.60
CA GLY A 2 30.99 -37.77 -14.65
C GLY A 2 29.71 -38.42 -15.20
N GLU A 3 28.69 -38.58 -14.37
CA GLU A 3 27.36 -39.04 -14.82
C GLU A 3 26.27 -38.20 -14.16
N THR A 4 25.55 -37.54 -15.06
CA THR A 4 24.53 -36.50 -14.89
C THR A 4 23.22 -37.10 -14.38
N ALA A 5 22.75 -36.65 -13.21
CA ALA A 5 21.38 -36.84 -12.81
C ALA A 5 20.47 -36.07 -13.78
N GLY A 6 19.67 -36.80 -14.55
CA GLY A 6 18.73 -36.26 -15.52
C GLY A 6 17.73 -35.33 -14.85
N ILE A 7 17.69 -34.10 -15.32
CA ILE A 7 16.60 -33.16 -15.07
C ILE A 7 15.38 -33.74 -15.78
N GLN A 8 14.34 -34.06 -15.02
CA GLN A 8 13.02 -34.37 -15.55
C GLN A 8 12.50 -33.10 -16.23
N ASP A 9 12.63 -33.06 -17.54
CA ASP A 9 11.94 -32.15 -18.43
C ASP A 9 10.43 -32.40 -18.26
N GLY A 10 9.81 -31.60 -17.38
CA GLY A 10 8.37 -31.43 -17.32
C GLY A 10 7.91 -30.73 -18.59
N GLN A 11 7.72 -31.53 -19.63
CA GLN A 11 7.20 -31.17 -20.93
C GLN A 11 5.78 -30.59 -20.78
N GLN A 12 5.69 -29.29 -20.48
CA GLN A 12 4.43 -28.56 -20.51
C GLN A 12 4.20 -28.12 -21.96
N GLY A 13 3.36 -28.89 -22.65
CA GLY A 13 3.02 -28.69 -24.05
C GLY A 13 2.53 -27.27 -24.35
N PRO A 14 2.61 -26.82 -25.61
CA PRO A 14 2.11 -25.51 -26.00
C PRO A 14 0.59 -25.50 -25.75
N SER A 15 0.13 -24.66 -24.83
CA SER A 15 -1.28 -24.38 -24.68
C SER A 15 -1.71 -23.51 -25.87
N ASP A 16 -1.99 -24.17 -27.00
CA ASP A 16 -2.49 -23.61 -28.28
C ASP A 16 -3.93 -23.05 -28.17
N GLY A 17 -4.31 -22.47 -27.03
CA GLY A 17 -5.67 -22.02 -26.74
C GLY A 17 -5.83 -20.55 -26.30
N ASP A 18 -4.74 -19.81 -26.06
CA ASP A 18 -4.81 -18.50 -25.38
C ASP A 18 -4.36 -17.29 -26.21
N GLY A 19 -3.86 -17.48 -27.43
CA GLY A 19 -3.36 -16.38 -28.27
C GLY A 19 -4.40 -15.27 -28.55
N PRO A 20 -5.62 -15.59 -29.01
CA PRO A 20 -6.66 -14.60 -29.30
C PRO A 20 -7.19 -13.90 -28.04
N THR A 21 -7.27 -14.63 -26.93
CA THR A 21 -7.76 -14.13 -25.62
C THR A 21 -6.73 -13.20 -24.98
N LEU A 22 -5.45 -13.57 -25.02
CA LEU A 22 -4.34 -12.77 -24.53
C LEU A 22 -4.20 -11.47 -25.32
N LEU A 23 -4.31 -11.52 -26.66
CA LEU A 23 -4.26 -10.34 -27.51
C LEU A 23 -5.40 -9.37 -27.23
N ARG A 24 -6.63 -9.89 -27.05
CA ARG A 24 -7.79 -9.08 -26.62
C ARG A 24 -7.53 -8.41 -25.28
N ARG A 25 -7.01 -9.17 -24.31
CA ARG A 25 -6.71 -8.65 -22.97
C ARG A 25 -5.64 -7.55 -22.99
N ILE A 26 -4.61 -7.71 -23.80
CA ILE A 26 -3.57 -6.69 -23.98
C ILE A 26 -4.18 -5.41 -24.58
N GLN A 27 -5.08 -5.53 -25.55
CA GLN A 27 -5.75 -4.38 -26.15
C GLN A 27 -6.62 -3.62 -25.13
N GLU A 28 -7.44 -4.33 -24.36
CA GLU A 28 -8.25 -3.75 -23.28
C GLU A 28 -7.40 -2.99 -22.25
N LEU A 29 -6.25 -3.57 -21.86
CA LEU A 29 -5.35 -2.93 -20.91
C LEU A 29 -4.71 -1.66 -21.47
N LYS A 30 -4.34 -1.66 -22.75
CA LYS A 30 -3.79 -0.46 -23.41
C LYS A 30 -4.80 0.67 -23.44
N GLU A 31 -6.05 0.38 -23.81
CA GLU A 31 -7.12 1.38 -23.84
C GLU A 31 -7.41 1.94 -22.44
N ALA A 32 -7.40 1.08 -21.42
CA ALA A 32 -7.58 1.52 -20.03
C ALA A 32 -6.42 2.41 -19.54
N ILE A 33 -5.17 2.06 -19.86
CA ILE A 33 -3.99 2.85 -19.52
C ILE A 33 -4.01 4.21 -20.24
N GLU A 34 -4.37 4.22 -21.52
CA GLU A 34 -4.48 5.45 -22.30
C GLU A 34 -5.57 6.37 -21.74
N HIS A 35 -6.75 5.82 -21.44
CA HIS A 35 -7.84 6.57 -20.82
C HIS A 35 -7.44 7.16 -19.45
N GLN A 36 -6.74 6.38 -18.60
CA GLN A 36 -6.19 6.89 -17.34
C GLN A 36 -5.16 8.01 -17.58
N SER A 37 -4.30 7.85 -18.57
CA SER A 37 -3.30 8.86 -18.94
C SER A 37 -3.96 10.16 -19.42
N GLN A 38 -5.05 10.08 -20.20
CA GLN A 38 -5.85 11.24 -20.61
C GLN A 38 -6.52 11.96 -19.43
N MET A 39 -6.91 11.22 -18.37
CA MET A 39 -7.36 11.79 -17.10
C MET A 39 -6.20 12.33 -16.22
N GLY A 40 -4.97 12.33 -16.75
CA GLY A 40 -3.78 12.80 -16.06
C GLY A 40 -3.25 11.84 -15.00
N MET A 41 -3.71 10.58 -14.97
CA MET A 41 -3.15 9.51 -14.14
C MET A 41 -2.03 8.80 -14.89
N THR A 42 -0.85 9.42 -14.88
CA THR A 42 0.37 8.81 -15.42
C THR A 42 1.04 7.92 -14.36
N ASP A 43 1.86 6.97 -14.80
CA ASP A 43 2.66 6.12 -13.89
C ASP A 43 3.50 6.94 -12.91
N GLN A 44 4.10 8.04 -13.35
CA GLN A 44 4.87 8.92 -12.49
C GLN A 44 3.98 9.57 -11.43
N ARG A 45 2.79 10.04 -11.80
CA ARG A 45 1.84 10.64 -10.86
C ARG A 45 1.31 9.60 -9.87
N ALA A 46 0.99 8.40 -10.33
CA ALA A 46 0.57 7.30 -9.47
C ALA A 46 1.65 6.98 -8.42
N LYS A 47 2.91 6.82 -8.85
CA LYS A 47 4.05 6.61 -7.93
C LYS A 47 4.22 7.75 -6.94
N GLN A 48 4.10 9.00 -7.40
CA GLN A 48 4.21 10.18 -6.54
C GLN A 48 3.09 10.23 -5.50
N LEU A 49 1.84 9.97 -5.90
CA LEU A 49 0.70 9.93 -4.99
C LEU A 49 0.84 8.82 -3.96
N THR A 50 1.25 7.62 -4.38
CA THR A 50 1.51 6.51 -3.46
C THR A 50 2.62 6.85 -2.47
N ALA A 51 3.76 7.39 -2.94
CA ALA A 51 4.86 7.78 -2.06
C ALA A 51 4.46 8.89 -1.08
N SER A 52 3.74 9.91 -1.56
CA SER A 52 3.20 11.00 -0.73
C SER A 52 2.26 10.47 0.34
N HIS A 53 1.37 9.54 -0.02
CA HIS A 53 0.44 8.95 0.94
C HIS A 53 1.15 8.11 2.00
N ILE A 54 2.13 7.29 1.61
CA ILE A 54 2.97 6.53 2.55
C ILE A 54 3.68 7.47 3.52
N ALA A 55 4.29 8.55 3.03
CA ALA A 55 4.96 9.53 3.88
C ALA A 55 3.99 10.26 4.84
N ALA A 56 2.78 10.57 4.38
CA ALA A 56 1.75 11.18 5.21
C ALA A 56 1.29 10.23 6.34
N LEU A 57 1.11 8.94 6.04
CA LEU A 57 0.76 7.92 7.03
C LEU A 57 1.86 7.72 8.07
N ASP A 58 3.12 7.66 7.63
CA ASP A 58 4.27 7.52 8.53
C ASP A 58 4.37 8.71 9.50
N LYS A 59 4.21 9.93 8.97
CA LYS A 59 4.19 11.15 9.79
C LYS A 59 3.02 11.17 10.78
N TYR A 60 1.84 10.75 10.35
CA TYR A 60 0.66 10.66 11.21
C TYR A 60 0.88 9.65 12.34
N ASN A 61 1.34 8.44 12.03
CA ASN A 61 1.62 7.39 13.02
C ASN A 61 2.65 7.86 14.05
N THR A 62 3.74 8.45 13.58
CA THR A 62 4.77 9.02 14.47
C THR A 62 4.16 10.08 15.38
N CYS A 63 3.41 11.04 14.82
CA CYS A 63 2.76 12.09 15.60
C CYS A 63 1.78 11.53 16.64
N LYS A 64 0.96 10.54 16.25
CA LYS A 64 -0.01 9.87 17.12
C LYS A 64 0.68 9.20 18.30
N GLU A 65 1.74 8.43 18.06
CA GLU A 65 2.50 7.76 19.12
C GLU A 65 3.12 8.74 20.13
N HIS A 66 3.72 9.82 19.63
CA HIS A 66 4.29 10.86 20.48
C HIS A 66 3.21 11.57 21.29
N THR A 67 2.09 11.91 20.66
CA THR A 67 0.96 12.56 21.32
C THR A 67 0.36 11.67 22.40
N GLN A 68 0.11 10.40 22.11
CA GLN A 68 -0.38 9.43 23.10
C GLN A 68 0.58 9.29 24.29
N SER A 69 1.88 9.28 24.04
CA SER A 69 2.89 9.20 25.10
C SER A 69 2.85 10.43 26.01
N LEU A 70 2.75 11.63 25.42
CA LEU A 70 2.60 12.89 26.18
C LEU A 70 1.29 12.92 26.97
N MET A 71 0.17 12.52 26.37
CA MET A 71 -1.13 12.52 27.05
C MET A 71 -1.14 11.55 28.23
N LYS A 72 -0.50 10.37 28.11
CA LYS A 72 -0.32 9.44 29.22
C LYS A 72 0.53 10.04 30.34
N ALA A 73 1.61 10.75 30.02
CA ALA A 73 2.43 11.43 31.01
C ALA A 73 1.65 12.52 31.75
N ILE A 74 0.89 13.34 31.02
CA ILE A 74 0.03 14.38 31.59
C ILE A 74 -1.04 13.78 32.50
N ALA A 75 -1.75 12.74 32.04
CA ALA A 75 -2.74 12.02 32.83
C ALA A 75 -2.15 11.49 34.14
N SER A 76 -0.94 10.93 34.08
CA SER A 76 -0.23 10.44 35.26
C SER A 76 0.16 11.56 36.24
N VAL A 77 0.58 12.73 35.75
CA VAL A 77 0.96 13.88 36.59
C VAL A 77 -0.27 14.53 37.22
N GLU A 78 -1.39 14.60 36.48
CA GLU A 78 -2.62 15.23 36.93
C GLU A 78 -3.52 14.30 37.75
N GLY A 79 -3.23 12.99 37.80
CA GLY A 79 -4.09 12.01 38.45
C GLY A 79 -5.44 11.84 37.74
N LYS A 80 -5.49 12.08 36.42
CA LYS A 80 -6.70 11.96 35.59
C LYS A 80 -6.64 10.73 34.71
N THR A 81 -7.78 10.33 34.19
CA THR A 81 -7.84 9.32 33.13
C THR A 81 -7.33 9.87 31.82
N LEU A 82 -6.86 8.98 30.94
CA LEU A 82 -6.40 9.36 29.61
C LEU A 82 -7.52 10.03 28.82
N THR A 83 -8.76 9.53 28.92
CA THR A 83 -9.93 10.09 28.24
C THR A 83 -10.21 11.54 28.65
N GLU A 84 -10.17 11.87 29.94
CA GLU A 84 -10.38 13.25 30.41
C GLU A 84 -9.31 14.21 29.86
N VAL A 85 -8.07 13.74 29.71
CA VAL A 85 -7.00 14.53 29.11
C VAL A 85 -7.22 14.70 27.61
N PHE A 86 -7.63 13.65 26.91
CA PHE A 86 -7.99 13.70 25.48
C PHE A 86 -9.12 14.70 25.21
N GLU A 87 -10.23 14.60 25.95
CA GLU A 87 -11.38 15.50 25.85
C GLU A 87 -10.98 16.96 26.08
N ARG A 88 -10.10 17.21 27.07
CA ARG A 88 -9.59 18.57 27.35
C ARG A 88 -8.85 19.18 26.16
N PHE A 89 -8.15 18.38 25.37
CA PHE A 89 -7.44 18.82 24.17
C PHE A 89 -8.30 18.73 22.89
N GLY A 90 -9.58 18.38 23.01
CA GLY A 90 -10.49 18.23 21.87
C GLY A 90 -10.15 17.04 20.97
N LEU A 91 -9.48 16.02 21.52
CA LEU A 91 -9.16 14.78 20.83
C LEU A 91 -10.20 13.73 21.20
N ASP A 92 -10.59 12.91 20.22
CA ASP A 92 -11.34 11.70 20.50
C ASP A 92 -10.38 10.50 20.66
N SER A 93 -10.87 9.39 21.21
CA SER A 93 -10.06 8.18 21.38
C SER A 93 -9.87 7.38 20.08
N SER A 94 -10.52 7.79 18.98
CA SER A 94 -10.52 7.10 17.69
C SER A 94 -9.45 7.67 16.74
N ASP A 95 -9.09 8.93 16.92
CA ASP A 95 -8.00 9.68 16.29
C ASP A 95 -6.61 9.18 16.71
#